data_AF-A0A3B9BE58-F1
#
_entry.id   AF-A0A3B9BE58-F1
#
_cell.length_a   1.000
_cell.length_b   1.000
_cell.length_c   1.000
_cell.angle_alpha   90.00
_cell.angle_beta   90.00
_cell.angle_gamma   90.00
#
_symmetry.space_group_name_H-M   'P 1'
#
loop_
_entity.id
_entity.type
_entity.pdbx_description
1 polymer ?
#
loop_
_entity_poly.entity_id
_entity_poly.type
_entity_poly.pdbx_seq_one_letter_code
_entity_poly.pdbx_strand_id
1 'polypeptide(L)'
;MVMDDNKKRETHILQRGEYLKKGEPVSFNTPSFLPKMSDGLPKNRLGLAKWLVSGENPLTSRVQVNRMWQRFFGTGLVKTSEDLGVQSEYPLHMDLLDWLAVEFQDLG
;
A
#
# COMPACT_ATOMS: atom_id res chain seq x y z
N MET A 1 -5.08 24.56 -19.84
CA MET A 1 -3.72 24.69 -19.26
C MET A 1 -3.13 23.29 -19.21
N VAL A 2 -2.25 22.95 -20.14
CA VAL A 2 -1.52 21.67 -20.10
C VAL A 2 -0.46 21.83 -19.01
N MET A 3 -0.53 20.99 -17.98
CA MET A 3 0.49 20.99 -16.93
C MET A 3 1.78 20.42 -17.53
N ASP A 4 2.86 21.20 -17.45
CA ASP A 4 4.20 20.74 -17.79
C ASP A 4 4.70 19.82 -16.67
N ASP A 5 4.74 18.53 -16.94
CA ASP A 5 5.12 17.49 -15.97
C ASP A 5 6.64 17.45 -15.69
N ASN A 6 7.45 18.25 -16.40
CA ASN A 6 8.90 18.25 -16.21
C ASN A 6 9.35 18.84 -14.87
N LYS A 7 8.53 19.68 -14.23
CA LYS A 7 8.89 20.32 -12.95
C LYS A 7 8.14 19.68 -11.79
N LYS A 8 8.87 19.13 -10.81
CA LYS A 8 8.29 18.57 -9.59
C LYS A 8 7.46 19.64 -8.88
N ARG A 9 6.18 19.33 -8.63
CA ARG A 9 5.28 20.22 -7.89
C ARG A 9 5.59 20.16 -6.40
N GLU A 10 5.80 21.32 -5.80
CA GLU A 10 5.88 21.43 -4.35
C GLU A 10 4.51 21.23 -3.71
N THR A 11 4.42 20.29 -2.78
CA THR A 11 3.21 19.97 -2.03
C THR A 11 3.38 20.37 -0.57
N HIS A 12 2.30 20.88 0.03
CA HIS A 12 2.31 21.40 1.40
C HIS A 12 1.09 20.86 2.16
N ILE A 13 1.23 20.70 3.48
CA ILE A 13 0.09 20.46 4.37
C ILE A 13 -0.73 21.74 4.44
N LEU A 14 -2.02 21.67 4.16
CA LEU A 14 -2.90 22.84 4.24
C LEU A 14 -3.42 23.01 5.66
N GLN A 15 -3.35 24.23 6.19
CA GLN A 15 -3.90 24.52 7.51
C GLN A 15 -5.42 24.41 7.46
N ARG A 16 -5.98 23.42 8.15
CA ARG A 16 -7.43 23.12 8.18
C ARG A 16 -8.05 22.96 6.79
N GLY A 17 -7.25 22.53 5.81
CA GLY A 17 -7.69 22.36 4.42
C GLY A 17 -7.82 23.64 3.60
N GLU A 18 -7.44 24.81 4.14
CA GLU A 18 -7.56 26.09 3.45
C GLU A 18 -6.45 26.24 2.38
N TYR A 19 -6.85 26.29 1.11
CA TYR A 19 -5.93 26.27 -0.04
C TYR A 19 -4.87 27.39 -0.04
N LEU A 20 -5.25 28.58 0.46
CA LEU A 20 -4.38 29.75 0.53
C LEU A 20 -3.40 29.69 1.72
N LYS A 21 -3.68 28.86 2.73
CA LYS A 21 -2.83 28.73 3.92
C LYS A 21 -2.02 27.45 3.86
N LYS A 22 -0.91 27.54 3.13
CA LYS A 22 0.10 26.47 3.07
C LYS A 22 0.89 26.45 4.38
N GLY A 23 0.96 25.28 5.00
CA GLY A 23 1.86 24.96 6.10
C GLY A 23 3.12 24.27 5.58
N GLU A 24 3.59 23.26 6.32
CA GLU A 24 4.87 22.59 6.04
C GLU A 24 4.91 21.93 4.65
N PRO A 25 6.05 22.04 3.93
CA PRO A 25 6.27 21.30 2.70
C PRO A 25 6.39 19.81 2.99
N VAL A 26 5.92 18.98 2.06
CA VAL A 26 5.99 17.51 2.16
C VAL A 26 6.63 16.92 0.92
N SER A 27 7.39 15.85 1.13
CA SER A 27 8.00 15.05 0.08
C SER A 27 7.28 13.70 -0.09
N PHE A 28 7.44 13.07 -1.25
CA PHE A 28 6.96 11.70 -1.46
C PHE A 28 7.60 10.74 -0.47
N ASN A 29 6.77 10.00 0.27
CA ASN A 29 7.23 8.94 1.16
C ASN A 29 6.13 7.90 1.40
N THR A 30 6.48 6.80 2.05
CA THR A 30 5.53 5.76 2.46
C THR A 30 4.89 6.08 3.80
N PRO A 31 3.68 5.55 4.09
CA PRO A 31 3.06 5.71 5.40
C PRO A 31 3.96 5.17 6.51
N SER A 32 4.06 5.90 7.63
CA SER A 32 4.98 5.58 8.73
C SER A 32 4.64 4.30 9.50
N PHE A 33 3.39 3.83 9.42
CA PHE A 33 2.93 2.59 10.03
C PHE A 33 3.22 1.35 9.16
N LEU A 34 3.68 1.54 7.93
CA LEU A 34 4.15 0.49 7.04
C LEU A 34 5.69 0.48 7.02
N PRO A 35 6.32 -0.59 6.50
CA PRO A 35 7.76 -0.64 6.34
C PRO A 35 8.29 0.59 5.61
N LYS A 36 9.42 1.11 6.09
CA LYS A 36 10.04 2.28 5.47
C LYS A 36 10.55 1.91 4.08
N MET A 37 10.37 2.81 3.12
CA MET A 37 11.04 2.67 1.82
C MET A 37 12.54 2.88 1.99
N SER A 38 13.33 1.86 1.62
CA SER A 38 14.80 1.89 1.60
C SER A 38 15.36 3.14 0.93
N ASP A 39 16.45 3.68 1.49
CA ASP A 39 17.11 4.89 0.98
C ASP A 39 17.71 4.70 -0.43
N GLY A 40 17.96 3.45 -0.83
CA GLY A 40 18.41 3.11 -2.19
C GLY A 40 17.32 3.18 -3.26
N LEU A 41 16.05 3.32 -2.88
CA LEU A 41 14.93 3.42 -3.83
C LEU A 41 14.63 4.88 -4.19
N PRO A 42 14.45 5.19 -5.49
CA PRO A 42 14.11 6.55 -5.90
C PRO A 42 12.71 6.91 -5.38
N LYS A 43 12.54 8.12 -4.82
CA LYS A 43 11.24 8.64 -4.35
C LYS A 43 10.35 9.08 -5.52
N ASN A 44 10.02 8.14 -6.40
CA ASN A 44 9.17 8.28 -7.57
C ASN A 44 8.31 7.01 -7.78
N ARG A 45 7.57 6.94 -8.88
CA ARG A 45 6.69 5.80 -9.20
C ARG A 45 7.41 4.45 -9.21
N LEU A 46 8.65 4.40 -9.70
CA LEU A 46 9.42 3.16 -9.76
C LEU A 46 9.82 2.68 -8.37
N GLY A 47 10.28 3.58 -7.49
CA GLY A 47 10.60 3.19 -6.11
C GLY A 47 9.37 2.77 -5.33
N LEU A 48 8.22 3.44 -5.54
CA LEU A 48 6.94 3.02 -4.97
C LEU A 48 6.56 1.61 -5.43
N ALA A 49 6.68 1.31 -6.73
CA ALA A 49 6.38 -0.01 -7.27
C ALA A 49 7.26 -1.10 -6.63
N LYS A 50 8.58 -0.86 -6.55
CA LYS A 50 9.51 -1.80 -5.90
C LYS A 50 9.21 -2.00 -4.41
N TRP A 51 8.86 -0.93 -3.71
CA TRP A 51 8.47 -0.99 -2.30
C TRP A 51 7.15 -1.74 -2.10
N LEU A 52 6.18 -1.56 -2.98
CA LEU A 52 4.86 -2.18 -2.88
C LEU A 52 4.95 -3.70 -2.91
N VAL A 53 5.81 -4.27 -3.75
CA VAL A 53 5.99 -5.73 -3.89
C VAL A 53 7.16 -6.28 -3.07
N SER A 54 7.76 -5.47 -2.19
CA SER A 54 8.90 -5.90 -1.38
C SER A 54 8.52 -7.00 -0.38
N GLY A 55 9.49 -7.88 -0.07
CA GLY A 55 9.41 -8.90 1.00
C GLY A 55 8.95 -8.34 2.34
N GLU A 56 9.35 -7.11 2.62
CA GLU A 56 9.04 -6.46 3.88
C GLU A 56 7.60 -5.95 3.95
N ASN A 57 6.93 -5.73 2.81
CA ASN A 57 5.56 -5.22 2.77
C ASN A 57 4.53 -6.34 3.01
N PRO A 58 3.87 -6.37 4.18
CA PRO A 58 3.02 -7.49 4.56
C PRO A 58 1.67 -7.51 3.81
N LEU A 59 1.22 -6.39 3.25
CA LEU A 59 -0.16 -6.25 2.80
C LEU A 59 -0.36 -6.74 1.38
N THR A 60 0.57 -6.45 0.48
CA THR A 60 0.38 -6.69 -0.96
C THR A 60 0.07 -8.14 -1.27
N SER A 61 0.87 -9.07 -0.76
CA SER A 61 0.68 -10.51 -0.96
C SER A 61 -0.61 -11.01 -0.30
N ARG A 62 -0.91 -10.57 0.93
CA ARG A 62 -2.15 -10.95 1.65
C ARG A 62 -3.40 -10.50 0.90
N VAL A 63 -3.43 -9.25 0.41
CA VAL A 63 -4.54 -8.73 -0.40
C VAL A 63 -4.72 -9.56 -1.66
N GLN A 64 -3.63 -9.85 -2.38
CA GLN A 64 -3.69 -10.56 -3.65
C GLN A 64 -4.13 -12.02 -3.47
N VAL A 65 -3.59 -12.71 -2.47
CA VAL A 65 -3.99 -14.08 -2.11
C VAL A 65 -5.44 -14.13 -1.68
N ASN A 66 -5.90 -13.21 -0.83
CA ASN A 66 -7.30 -13.18 -0.40
C ASN A 66 -8.25 -12.99 -1.60
N ARG A 67 -7.89 -12.12 -2.56
CA ARG A 67 -8.65 -11.92 -3.80
C ARG A 67 -8.64 -13.16 -4.70
N MET A 68 -7.51 -13.84 -4.82
CA MET A 68 -7.44 -15.11 -5.57
C MET A 68 -8.31 -16.18 -4.93
N TRP A 69 -8.20 -16.36 -3.61
CA TRP A 69 -9.02 -17.28 -2.84
C TRP A 69 -10.51 -17.00 -3.04
N GLN A 70 -10.92 -15.74 -2.91
CA GLN A 70 -12.31 -15.34 -3.14
C GLN A 70 -12.78 -15.68 -4.57
N ARG A 71 -11.94 -15.51 -5.60
CA ARG A 71 -12.31 -15.85 -6.99
C ARG A 71 -12.57 -17.35 -7.17
N PHE A 72 -11.84 -18.21 -6.45
CA PHE A 72 -12.02 -19.66 -6.56
C PHE A 72 -13.14 -20.20 -5.67
N PHE A 73 -13.29 -19.67 -4.45
CA PHE A 73 -14.20 -20.22 -3.44
C PHE A 73 -15.44 -19.33 -3.15
N GLY A 74 -15.58 -18.20 -3.85
CA GLY A 74 -16.67 -17.24 -3.69
C GLY A 74 -16.51 -16.28 -2.50
N THR A 75 -15.94 -16.73 -1.39
CA THR A 75 -15.67 -15.92 -0.19
C THR A 75 -14.18 -15.93 0.14
N GLY A 76 -13.60 -14.75 0.41
CA GLY A 76 -12.21 -14.62 0.85
C GLY A 76 -11.97 -15.16 2.25
N LEU A 77 -10.72 -15.45 2.60
CA LEU A 77 -10.30 -15.74 3.98
C LEU A 77 -10.60 -14.55 4.90
N VAL A 78 -10.43 -13.34 4.39
CA VAL A 78 -11.03 -12.10 4.90
C VAL A 78 -12.24 -11.81 4.01
N LYS A 79 -13.45 -11.79 4.60
CA LYS A 79 -14.70 -11.61 3.83
C LYS A 79 -14.77 -10.24 3.14
N THR A 80 -14.23 -9.21 3.79
CA THR A 80 -14.17 -7.84 3.27
C THR A 80 -12.90 -7.65 2.43
N SER A 81 -12.89 -8.13 1.20
CA SER A 81 -11.68 -8.08 0.36
C SER A 81 -11.14 -6.68 0.03
N GLU A 82 -11.96 -5.65 0.20
CA GLU A 82 -11.58 -4.25 -0.01
C GLU A 82 -11.08 -3.55 1.28
N ASP A 83 -11.11 -4.25 2.42
CA ASP A 83 -10.62 -3.73 3.69
C ASP A 83 -9.91 -4.86 4.47
N LEU A 84 -8.59 -4.74 4.58
CA LEU A 84 -7.73 -5.60 5.41
C LEU A 84 -7.18 -4.83 6.63
N GLY A 85 -7.79 -3.69 6.96
CA GLY A 85 -7.43 -2.84 8.08
C GLY A 85 -8.22 -3.16 9.35
N VAL A 86 -8.17 -2.24 10.30
CA VAL A 86 -8.82 -2.40 11.62
C VAL A 86 -10.35 -2.45 11.58
N GLN A 87 -10.95 -2.09 10.45
CA GLN A 87 -12.40 -2.11 10.25
C GLN A 87 -12.89 -3.43 9.61
N SER A 88 -11.97 -4.31 9.22
CA SER A 88 -12.30 -5.63 8.67
C SER A 88 -12.68 -6.62 9.76
N GLU A 89 -13.45 -7.64 9.39
CA GLU A 89 -13.61 -8.83 10.24
C GLU A 89 -12.24 -9.50 10.39
N TYR A 90 -11.87 -9.92 11.59
CA TYR A 90 -10.63 -10.66 11.81
C TYR A 90 -10.75 -12.03 11.13
N PRO A 91 -9.80 -12.43 10.26
CA PRO A 91 -9.89 -13.70 9.55
C PRO A 91 -9.78 -14.87 10.53
N LEU A 92 -10.75 -15.78 10.47
CA LEU A 92 -10.76 -17.02 11.25
C LEU A 92 -9.50 -17.87 11.02
N HIS A 93 -8.93 -17.80 9.81
CA HIS A 93 -7.78 -18.58 9.39
C HIS A 93 -6.59 -17.65 9.01
N MET A 94 -6.18 -16.78 9.94
CA MET A 94 -5.06 -15.86 9.72
C MET A 94 -3.77 -16.59 9.35
N ASP A 95 -3.43 -17.68 10.06
CA ASP A 95 -2.18 -18.43 9.81
C ASP A 95 -2.13 -19.01 8.40
N LEU A 96 -3.27 -19.43 7.85
CA LEU A 96 -3.36 -19.91 6.46
C LEU A 96 -3.15 -18.77 5.47
N LEU A 97 -3.76 -17.60 5.72
CA LEU A 97 -3.57 -16.42 4.87
C LEU A 97 -2.10 -16.00 4.87
N ASP A 98 -1.46 -15.99 6.04
CA ASP A 98 -0.05 -15.62 6.19
C ASP A 98 0.86 -16.60 5.47
N TRP A 99 0.63 -17.91 5.65
CA TRP A 99 1.39 -18.94 4.93
C TRP A 99 1.24 -18.80 3.41
N LEU A 100 0.01 -18.70 2.90
CA LEU A 100 -0.24 -18.53 1.46
C LEU A 100 0.37 -17.23 0.91
N ALA A 101 0.38 -16.15 1.70
CA ALA A 101 0.95 -14.87 1.29
C ALA A 101 2.48 -14.93 1.14
N VAL A 102 3.17 -15.65 2.03
CA VAL A 102 4.62 -15.89 1.91
C VAL A 102 4.92 -16.79 0.73
N GLU A 103 4.21 -17.91 0.58
CA GLU A 103 4.38 -18.83 -0.56
C GLU A 103 4.15 -18.12 -1.90
N PHE A 104 3.12 -17.27 -1.98
CA PHE A 104 2.84 -16.47 -3.18
C PHE A 104 3.98 -15.50 -3.53
N GLN A 105 4.67 -14.97 -2.52
CA GLN A 105 5.78 -14.05 -2.73
C GLN A 105 7.07 -14.77 -3.14
N ASP A 106 7.33 -15.95 -2.58
CA ASP A 106 8.55 -16.71 -2.84
C ASP A 106 8.50 -17.49 -4.16
N LEU A 107 7.32 -17.96 -4.56
CA LEU A 107 7.13 -18.81 -5.76
C LEU A 107 6.52 -18.07 -6.97
N GLY A 108 6.13 -16.80 -6.80
CA GLY A 108 5.42 -15.99 -7.79
C GLY A 108 6.28 -15.43 -8.92
#